data_AF-A0A7X6T6D7-F1
#
_entry.id   AF-A0A7X6T6D7-F1
#
_cell.length_a   1.000
_cell.length_b   1.000
_cell.length_c   1.000
_cell.angle_alpha   90.00
_cell.angle_beta   90.00
_cell.angle_gamma   90.00
#
_symmetry.space_group_name_H-M   'P 1'
#
loop_
_entity.id
_entity.type
_entity.pdbx_description
1 polymer ?
#
loop_
_entity_poly.entity_id
_entity_poly.type
_entity_poly.pdbx_seq_one_letter_code
_entity_poly.pdbx_strand_id
1 'polypeptide(L)'
;YDPNDINKGREEVSKKLHGTYQKKKYEDLVNMLRGLRRFKGRVHIQMGTPLVDEYKNADEVAVEIDRQIHLNYRLWDTNYFAYDYLNKGSEFNTKYASLNENKFLDRYRWLNEELMSTILHSYANPVVMQLAAQER
;
A
#
# COMPACT_ATOMS: atom_id res chain seq x y z
N TYR A 1 -5.37 8.49 -2.27
CA TYR A 1 -4.46 8.19 -1.14
C TYR A 1 -5.30 7.73 0.05
N ASP A 2 -4.73 6.92 0.93
CA ASP A 2 -5.40 6.41 2.13
C ASP A 2 -5.52 7.54 3.17
N PRO A 3 -6.72 7.87 3.68
CA PRO A 3 -6.89 8.89 4.70
C PRO A 3 -6.18 8.60 6.03
N ASN A 4 -5.80 7.36 6.28
CA ASN A 4 -5.15 6.88 7.51
C ASN A 4 -3.67 6.49 7.32
N ASP A 5 -3.07 6.74 6.15
CA ASP A 5 -1.68 6.38 5.86
C ASP A 5 -0.67 6.86 6.90
N ILE A 6 -0.76 8.11 7.37
CA ILE A 6 0.13 8.64 8.42
C ILE A 6 -0.02 7.89 9.75
N ASN A 7 -1.24 7.53 10.14
CA ASN A 7 -1.47 6.82 11.40
C ASN A 7 -0.93 5.39 11.33
N LYS A 8 -1.15 4.71 10.20
CA LYS A 8 -0.56 3.39 9.93
C LYS A 8 0.96 3.44 9.93
N GLY A 9 1.54 4.43 9.24
CA GLY A 9 3.00 4.62 9.22
C GLY A 9 3.59 4.83 10.62
N ARG A 10 2.92 5.59 11.50
CA ARG A 10 3.37 5.80 12.89
C ARG A 10 3.34 4.52 13.71
N GLU A 11 2.30 3.72 13.55
CA GLU A 11 2.20 2.42 14.20
C GLU A 11 3.34 1.49 13.75
N GLU A 12 3.58 1.40 12.44
CA GLU A 12 4.64 0.55 11.88
C GLU A 12 6.04 1.01 12.29
N VAL A 13 6.33 2.31 12.25
CA VAL A 13 7.61 2.86 12.73
C VAL A 13 7.80 2.61 14.23
N SER A 14 6.75 2.78 15.05
CA SER A 14 6.85 2.50 16.50
C SER A 14 7.15 1.03 16.77
N LYS A 15 6.48 0.10 16.07
CA LYS A 15 6.77 -1.33 16.19
C LYS A 15 8.21 -1.64 15.79
N LYS A 16 8.70 -1.03 14.71
CA LYS A 16 10.07 -1.20 14.24
C LYS A 16 11.11 -0.68 15.24
N LEU A 17 10.90 0.51 15.83
CA LEU A 17 11.87 1.16 16.72
C LEU A 17 11.82 0.67 18.17
N HIS A 18 10.63 0.28 18.65
CA HIS A 18 10.38 0.00 20.07
C HIS A 18 9.85 -1.42 20.32
N GLY A 19 9.74 -2.24 19.27
CA GLY A 19 9.16 -3.59 19.33
C GLY A 19 7.64 -3.61 19.56
N THR A 20 7.04 -2.47 19.93
CA THR A 20 5.63 -2.38 20.32
C THR A 20 5.03 -1.04 19.91
N TYR A 21 3.71 -1.02 19.81
CA TYR A 21 2.91 0.20 19.72
C TYR A 21 1.72 0.08 20.66
N GLN A 22 1.68 0.91 21.71
CA GLN A 22 0.57 0.93 22.63
C GLN A 22 -0.51 1.89 22.11
N LYS A 23 -1.58 1.31 21.55
CA LYS A 23 -2.73 2.07 21.08
C LYS A 23 -3.38 2.87 22.20
N LYS A 24 -3.79 4.10 21.90
CA LYS A 24 -4.57 4.91 22.85
C LYS A 24 -5.98 4.35 23.00
N LYS A 25 -6.60 4.62 24.16
CA LYS A 25 -8.02 4.33 24.37
C LYS A 25 -8.85 5.03 23.29
N TYR A 26 -9.67 4.27 22.58
CA TYR A 26 -10.53 4.72 21.46
C TYR A 26 -9.81 5.10 20.15
N GLU A 27 -8.54 4.80 19.99
CA GLU A 27 -7.81 5.12 18.76
C GLU A 27 -8.43 4.47 17.51
N ASP A 28 -8.79 3.19 17.59
CA ASP A 28 -9.42 2.46 16.50
C ASP A 28 -10.79 3.06 16.11
N LEU A 29 -11.57 3.54 17.09
CA LEU A 29 -12.83 4.24 16.84
C LEU A 29 -12.59 5.54 16.04
N VAL A 30 -11.59 6.32 16.44
CA VAL A 30 -11.21 7.58 15.78
C VAL A 30 -10.71 7.30 14.36
N ASN A 31 -9.87 6.28 14.16
CA ASN A 31 -9.34 5.88 12.86
C ASN A 31 -10.43 5.38 11.91
N MET A 32 -11.39 4.60 12.43
CA MET A 32 -12.55 4.13 11.67
C MET A 32 -13.44 5.30 11.24
N LEU A 33 -13.78 6.22 12.16
CA LEU A 33 -14.57 7.42 11.84
C LEU A 33 -13.87 8.28 10.78
N ARG A 34 -12.54 8.42 10.87
CA ARG A 34 -11.72 9.13 9.88
C ARG A 34 -11.77 8.46 8.51
N GLY A 35 -11.66 7.13 8.46
CA GLY A 35 -11.77 6.35 7.21
C GLY A 35 -13.16 6.38 6.58
N LEU A 36 -14.21 6.50 7.41
CA LEU A 36 -15.60 6.62 6.93
C LEU A 36 -15.91 8.02 6.39
N ARG A 37 -15.49 9.08 7.11
CA ARG A 37 -15.85 10.47 6.78
C ARG A 37 -14.99 11.11 5.70
N ARG A 38 -13.73 10.66 5.54
CA ARG A 38 -12.84 11.24 4.53
C ARG A 38 -13.09 10.66 3.15
N PHE A 39 -12.75 11.45 2.15
CA PHE A 39 -12.81 11.04 0.76
C PHE A 39 -11.90 9.82 0.53
N LYS A 40 -12.48 8.67 0.18
CA LYS A 40 -11.75 7.42 -0.07
C LYS A 40 -10.99 7.42 -1.40
N GLY A 41 -11.30 8.35 -2.31
CA GLY A 41 -10.76 8.34 -3.66
C GLY A 41 -11.43 7.27 -4.52
N ARG A 42 -10.63 6.66 -5.40
CA ARG A 42 -11.08 5.58 -6.29
C ARG A 42 -11.07 4.26 -5.52
N VAL A 43 -12.20 3.56 -5.53
CA VAL A 43 -12.33 2.21 -4.96
C VAL A 43 -12.49 1.24 -6.13
N HIS A 44 -11.75 0.13 -6.08
CA HIS A 44 -11.83 -0.96 -7.05
C HIS A 44 -12.00 -2.28 -6.31
N ILE A 45 -12.92 -3.11 -6.78
CA ILE A 45 -13.17 -4.45 -6.29
C ILE A 45 -12.98 -5.38 -7.48
N GLN A 46 -12.11 -6.36 -7.32
CA GLN A 46 -11.81 -7.39 -8.31
C GLN A 46 -12.01 -8.76 -7.66
N MET A 47 -12.71 -9.65 -8.36
CA MET A 47 -12.85 -11.04 -7.94
C MET A 47 -11.80 -11.88 -8.67
N GLY A 48 -11.18 -12.81 -7.94
CA GLY A 48 -10.28 -13.80 -8.52
C GLY A 48 -11.03 -14.89 -9.29
N THR A 49 -10.25 -15.77 -9.91
CA THR A 49 -10.77 -16.97 -10.58
C THR A 49 -10.91 -18.09 -9.54
N PRO A 50 -12.06 -18.81 -9.50
CA PRO A 50 -12.20 -19.97 -8.63
C PRO A 50 -11.07 -20.97 -8.81
N LEU A 51 -10.51 -21.46 -7.70
CA LEU A 51 -9.46 -22.47 -7.71
C LEU A 51 -10.11 -23.84 -7.93
N VAL A 52 -9.87 -24.42 -9.10
CA VAL A 52 -10.44 -25.71 -9.52
C VAL A 52 -9.37 -26.78 -9.77
N ASP A 53 -8.09 -26.39 -9.70
CA ASP A 53 -6.95 -27.27 -9.94
C ASP A 53 -6.67 -28.18 -8.73
N GLU A 54 -5.89 -29.24 -8.95
CA GLU A 54 -5.39 -30.09 -7.87
C GLU A 54 -4.17 -29.46 -7.20
N TYR A 55 -4.31 -29.14 -5.90
CA TYR A 55 -3.22 -28.65 -5.05
C TYR A 55 -2.80 -29.75 -4.08
N LYS A 56 -1.49 -29.91 -3.85
CA LYS A 56 -0.96 -30.97 -2.99
C LYS A 56 -1.25 -30.74 -1.50
N ASN A 57 -1.34 -29.48 -1.09
CA ASN A 57 -1.56 -29.08 0.29
C ASN A 57 -2.12 -27.64 0.39
N ALA A 58 -2.45 -27.21 1.60
CA ALA A 58 -2.98 -25.88 1.87
C ALA A 58 -2.00 -24.74 1.54
N ASP A 59 -0.68 -24.99 1.60
CA ASP A 59 0.32 -23.97 1.29
C ASP A 59 0.33 -23.64 -0.21
N GLU A 60 0.18 -24.65 -1.08
CA GLU A 60 0.06 -24.43 -2.53
C GLU A 60 -1.22 -23.63 -2.88
N VAL A 61 -2.32 -23.87 -2.16
CA VAL A 61 -3.56 -23.08 -2.30
C VAL A 61 -3.32 -21.62 -1.88
N ALA A 62 -2.66 -21.38 -0.75
CA ALA A 62 -2.35 -20.04 -0.26
C ALA A 62 -1.46 -19.27 -1.26
N VAL A 63 -0.46 -19.92 -1.83
CA VAL A 63 0.43 -19.34 -2.86
C VAL A 63 -0.36 -18.89 -4.09
N GLU A 64 -1.32 -19.70 -4.57
CA GLU A 64 -2.14 -19.31 -5.71
C GLU A 64 -3.11 -18.17 -5.38
N ILE A 65 -3.68 -18.15 -4.17
CA ILE A 65 -4.48 -17.02 -3.69
C ILE A 65 -3.65 -15.73 -3.68
N ASP A 66 -2.44 -15.77 -3.12
CA ASP A 66 -1.54 -14.61 -3.05
C ASP A 66 -1.16 -14.12 -4.45
N ARG A 67 -0.83 -15.04 -5.37
CA ARG A 67 -0.56 -14.72 -6.78
C ARG A 67 -1.72 -13.98 -7.41
N GLN A 68 -2.95 -14.48 -7.24
CA GLN A 68 -4.14 -13.80 -7.76
C GLN A 68 -4.36 -12.44 -7.09
N ILE A 69 -4.17 -12.31 -5.77
CA ILE A 69 -4.31 -11.03 -5.07
C ILE A 69 -3.33 -9.99 -5.65
N HIS A 70 -2.06 -10.36 -5.86
CA HIS A 70 -1.04 -9.46 -6.39
C HIS A 70 -1.31 -9.04 -7.84
N LEU A 71 -1.69 -9.99 -8.70
CA LEU A 71 -2.02 -9.70 -10.09
C LEU A 71 -3.30 -8.87 -10.23
N ASN A 72 -4.30 -9.13 -9.39
CA ASN A 72 -5.57 -8.44 -9.41
C ASN A 72 -5.54 -7.08 -8.69
N TYR A 73 -4.45 -6.74 -8.00
CA TYR A 73 -4.35 -5.46 -7.32
C TYR A 73 -4.35 -4.30 -8.33
N ARG A 74 -5.35 -3.42 -8.23
CA ARG A 74 -5.41 -2.23 -9.07
C ARG A 74 -4.39 -1.19 -8.61
N LEU A 75 -3.33 -1.03 -9.39
CA LEU A 75 -2.36 0.05 -9.22
C LEU A 75 -2.92 1.39 -9.69
N TRP A 76 -2.64 2.42 -8.90
CA TRP A 76 -2.95 3.82 -9.18
C TRP A 76 -1.67 4.62 -9.37
N ASP A 77 -1.82 5.83 -9.91
CA ASP A 77 -0.73 6.82 -10.04
C ASP A 77 0.17 6.94 -8.80
N THR A 78 -0.41 7.02 -7.60
CA THR A 78 0.35 7.11 -6.33
C THR A 78 1.21 5.89 -6.05
N ASN A 79 0.84 4.70 -6.55
CA ASN A 79 1.63 3.48 -6.37
C ASN A 79 2.90 3.52 -7.22
N TYR A 80 2.73 3.82 -8.51
CA TYR A 80 3.84 3.95 -9.45
C TYR A 80 4.78 5.09 -9.08
N PHE A 81 4.23 6.26 -8.74
CA PHE A 81 5.03 7.39 -8.29
C PHE A 81 5.85 7.04 -7.04
N ALA A 82 5.27 6.40 -6.02
CA ALA A 82 6.00 6.03 -4.82
C ALA A 82 7.11 5.01 -5.11
N TYR A 83 6.88 4.07 -6.02
CA TYR A 83 7.90 3.11 -6.47
C TYR A 83 9.09 3.82 -7.13
N ASP A 84 8.83 4.66 -8.13
CA ASP A 84 9.90 5.38 -8.84
C ASP A 84 10.63 6.35 -7.91
N TYR A 85 9.90 7.07 -7.06
CA TYR A 85 10.46 8.01 -6.09
C TYR A 85 11.43 7.33 -5.12
N LEU A 86 11.08 6.16 -4.57
CA LEU A 86 11.93 5.42 -3.64
C LEU A 86 13.15 4.78 -4.32
N ASN A 87 13.00 4.34 -5.56
CA ASN A 87 14.08 3.73 -6.34
C ASN A 87 14.94 4.75 -7.12
N LYS A 88 14.62 6.05 -7.02
CA LYS A 88 15.24 7.12 -7.81
C LYS A 88 15.17 6.83 -9.33
N GLY A 89 14.08 6.20 -9.77
CA GLY A 89 13.81 5.78 -11.14
C GLY A 89 12.78 6.65 -11.84
N SER A 90 12.44 6.27 -13.07
CA SER A 90 11.40 6.91 -13.89
C SER A 90 10.69 5.91 -14.82
N GLU A 91 10.75 4.62 -14.47
CA GLU A 91 10.24 3.50 -15.27
C GLU A 91 8.74 3.64 -15.57
N PHE A 92 7.99 4.19 -14.61
CA PHE A 92 6.54 4.32 -14.68
C PHE A 92 6.08 5.77 -14.84
N ASN A 93 6.95 6.70 -15.27
CA ASN A 93 6.61 8.13 -15.40
C ASN A 93 5.30 8.40 -16.17
N THR A 94 5.03 7.65 -17.22
CA THR A 94 3.80 7.75 -18.01
C THR A 94 2.55 7.34 -17.23
N LYS A 95 2.67 6.44 -16.24
CA LYS A 95 1.57 5.93 -15.42
C LYS A 95 1.11 6.92 -14.35
N TYR A 96 1.96 7.88 -13.97
CA TYR A 96 1.63 8.94 -13.02
C TYR A 96 1.76 10.35 -13.58
N ALA A 97 1.80 10.52 -14.90
CA ALA A 97 1.93 11.84 -15.55
C ALA A 97 0.83 12.85 -15.19
N SER A 98 -0.35 12.39 -14.74
CA SER A 98 -1.45 13.25 -14.28
C SER A 98 -1.44 13.51 -12.76
N LEU A 99 -0.53 12.89 -12.02
CA LEU A 99 -0.40 13.08 -10.59
C LEU A 99 0.26 14.43 -10.30
N ASN A 100 -0.33 15.19 -9.38
CA ASN A 100 0.37 16.32 -8.79
C ASN A 100 1.31 15.80 -7.68
N GLU A 101 2.54 15.48 -8.06
CA GLU A 101 3.58 14.90 -7.20
C GLU A 101 3.86 15.78 -5.98
N ASN A 102 4.04 17.09 -6.20
CA ASN A 102 4.28 18.06 -5.13
C ASN A 102 3.15 18.06 -4.10
N LYS A 103 1.90 18.11 -4.56
CA LYS A 103 0.73 18.07 -3.66
C LYS A 103 0.63 16.76 -2.89
N PHE A 104 1.07 15.65 -3.49
CA PHE A 104 1.10 14.35 -2.80
C PHE A 104 2.19 14.32 -1.71
N LEU A 105 3.40 14.77 -2.04
CA LEU A 105 4.54 14.84 -1.11
C LEU A 105 4.35 15.87 0.00
N ASP A 106 3.69 16.99 -0.29
CA ASP A 106 3.38 18.07 0.68
C ASP A 106 2.61 17.57 1.90
N ARG A 107 1.86 16.47 1.76
CA ARG A 107 1.15 15.81 2.86
C ARG A 107 2.10 15.31 3.95
N TYR A 108 3.35 15.06 3.60
CA TYR A 108 4.37 14.46 4.46
C TYR A 108 5.48 15.44 4.84
N ARG A 109 5.42 16.71 4.40
CA ARG A 109 6.50 17.71 4.58
C ARG A 109 6.95 17.95 6.03
N TRP A 110 6.09 17.62 7.00
CA TRP A 110 6.34 17.80 8.43
C TRP A 110 6.74 16.49 9.14
N LEU A 111 6.82 15.38 8.40
CA LEU A 111 7.20 14.08 8.94
C LEU A 111 8.71 13.92 8.85
N ASN A 112 9.28 13.13 9.75
CA ASN A 112 10.68 12.72 9.60
C ASN A 112 10.82 11.76 8.40
N GLU A 113 12.06 11.60 7.94
CA GLU A 113 12.39 10.79 6.76
C GLU A 113 11.97 9.33 6.92
N GLU A 114 12.18 8.72 8.09
CA GLU A 114 11.83 7.32 8.33
C GLU A 114 10.31 7.06 8.20
N LEU A 115 9.49 7.94 8.77
CA LEU A 115 8.05 7.85 8.69
C LEU A 115 7.55 8.10 7.26
N MET A 116 8.10 9.12 6.58
CA MET A 116 7.75 9.39 5.19
C MET A 116 8.10 8.19 4.30
N SER A 117 9.32 7.65 4.44
CA SER A 117 9.78 6.48 3.70
C SER A 117 8.89 5.26 3.96
N THR A 118 8.56 4.97 5.22
CA THR A 118 7.67 3.85 5.59
C THR A 118 6.28 4.00 4.94
N ILE A 119 5.74 5.22 4.90
CA ILE A 119 4.46 5.49 4.24
C ILE A 119 4.59 5.26 2.72
N LEU A 120 5.62 5.81 2.08
CA LEU A 120 5.82 5.63 0.64
C LEU A 120 6.05 4.17 0.27
N HIS A 121 6.76 3.40 1.09
CA HIS A 121 6.93 1.96 0.90
C HIS A 121 5.57 1.24 0.87
N SER A 122 4.62 1.64 1.71
CA SER A 122 3.27 1.05 1.68
C SER A 122 2.52 1.31 0.35
N TYR A 123 2.81 2.44 -0.32
CA TYR A 123 2.26 2.74 -1.65
C TYR A 123 3.01 2.02 -2.78
N ALA A 124 4.34 1.87 -2.66
CA ALA A 124 5.16 1.21 -3.67
C ALA A 124 5.03 -0.32 -3.66
N ASN A 125 4.80 -0.92 -2.49
CA ASN A 125 4.82 -2.38 -2.31
C ASN A 125 3.88 -3.14 -3.27
N PRO A 126 2.64 -2.67 -3.56
CA PRO A 126 1.80 -3.33 -4.56
C PRO A 126 2.43 -3.43 -5.95
N VAL A 127 3.25 -2.45 -6.37
CA VAL A 127 4.00 -2.52 -7.65
C VAL A 127 5.02 -3.65 -7.58
N VAL A 128 5.82 -3.70 -6.52
CA VAL A 128 6.82 -4.75 -6.29
C VAL A 128 6.19 -6.14 -6.32
N MET A 129 5.08 -6.31 -5.59
CA MET A 129 4.39 -7.59 -5.50
C MET A 129 3.77 -8.02 -6.84
N GLN A 130 3.22 -7.07 -7.61
CA GLN A 130 2.65 -7.38 -8.92
C GLN A 130 3.73 -7.78 -9.93
N LEU A 131 4.88 -7.09 -9.95
CA LEU A 131 6.02 -7.45 -10.80
C LEU A 131 6.54 -8.85 -10.46
N ALA A 132 6.77 -9.12 -9.16
CA ALA A 132 7.21 -10.44 -8.70
C ALA A 132 6.21 -11.57 -9.00
N ALA A 133 4.90 -11.28 -9.04
CA ALA A 133 3.87 -12.24 -9.39
C ALA A 133 3.72 -12.47 -10.90
N GLN A 134 4.19 -11.55 -11.75
CA GLN A 134 4.20 -11.69 -13.21
C GLN A 134 5.36 -12.56 -13.71
N GLU A 135 6.44 -12.64 -12.94
CA GLU A 135 7.63 -13.44 -13.27
C GLU A 135 7.50 -14.93 -12.89
N ARG A 136 6.40 -15.31 -12.24
CA ARG A 136 6.09 -16.69 -11.81
C ARG A 136 5.14 -17.36 -12.79
#